data_AF-A0A0G0R6B9-F1
#
_entry.id   AF-A0A0G0R6B9-F1
#
_cell.length_a   1.000
_cell.length_b   1.000
_cell.length_c   1.000
_cell.angle_alpha   90.00
_cell.angle_beta   90.00
_cell.angle_gamma   90.00
#
_symmetry.space_group_name_H-M   'P 1'
#
loop_
_entity.id
_entity.type
_entity.pdbx_description
1 polymer ?
#
loop_
_entity_poly.entity_id
_entity_poly.type
_entity_poly.pdbx_seq_one_letter_code
_entity_poly.pdbx_strand_id
1 'polypeptide(L)' 'MAAITSFSDKDDKTYPTEVFIGVSEGGLDKDSVALLNQIRTIDKGRLVKKLGVLKDKIMVQIDKAIQISFGFGDKI' A
#
# COMPACT_ATOMS: atom_id res chain seq x y z
N MET A 1 -2.57 -6.70 -6.88
CA MET A 1 -2.70 -5.24 -6.85
C MET A 1 -3.34 -4.88 -5.50
N ALA A 2 -2.66 -4.03 -4.72
CA ALA A 2 -3.26 -3.38 -3.56
C ALA A 2 -4.03 -2.15 -4.05
N ALA A 3 -5.14 -1.79 -3.39
CA ALA A 3 -5.86 -0.57 -3.71
C ALA A 3 -5.10 0.63 -3.12
N ILE A 4 -4.86 1.66 -3.92
CA ILE A 4 -4.26 2.93 -3.48
C ILE A 4 -5.38 3.98 -3.49
N THR A 5 -5.70 4.53 -2.33
CA THR A 5 -6.72 5.59 -2.16
C THR A 5 -6.06 6.89 -1.72
N SER A 6 -6.58 8.03 -2.18
CA SER A 6 -6.12 9.35 -1.71
C SER A 6 -6.43 9.52 -0.22
N PHE A 7 -5.42 9.90 0.56
CA PHE A 7 -5.56 10.12 1.99
C PHE A 7 -6.30 11.44 2.23
N SER A 8 -7.31 11.42 3.10
CA SER A 8 -7.97 12.63 3.64
C SER A 8 -7.81 12.55 5.15
N ASP A 9 -7.40 13.65 5.81
CA ASP A 9 -7.00 13.77 7.23
C ASP A 9 -8.05 13.35 8.29
N LYS A 10 -9.11 12.60 7.94
CA LYS A 10 -10.20 12.23 8.84
C LYS A 10 -10.06 10.86 9.52
N ASP A 11 -9.02 10.08 9.21
CA ASP A 11 -8.83 8.75 9.80
C ASP A 11 -7.58 8.73 10.70
N ASP A 12 -7.77 9.07 11.97
CA ASP A 12 -6.83 8.94 13.11
C ASP A 12 -6.45 7.46 13.42
N LYS A 13 -6.78 6.51 12.54
CA LYS A 13 -6.53 5.08 12.71
C LYS A 13 -5.90 4.50 11.45
N THR A 14 -4.59 4.69 11.32
CA THR A 14 -3.82 3.90 10.35
C THR A 14 -3.80 2.45 10.84
N TYR A 15 -4.50 1.57 10.14
CA TYR A 15 -4.50 0.14 10.48
C TYR A 15 -3.12 -0.47 10.18
N PRO A 16 -2.70 -1.53 10.88
CA PRO A 16 -1.38 -2.15 10.64
C PRO A 16 -1.24 -2.78 9.24
N THR A 17 -2.34 -2.88 8.49
CA THR A 17 -2.39 -3.33 7.08
C THR A 17 -2.43 -2.16 6.09
N GLU A 18 -2.28 -0.93 6.57
CA GLU A 18 -2.28 0.29 5.79
C GLU A 18 -0.89 0.91 5.79
N VAL A 19 -0.39 1.26 4.60
CA VAL A 19 0.92 1.89 4.46
C VAL A 19 0.74 3.24 3.80
N PHE A 20 1.16 4.29 4.51
CA PHE A 20 1.16 5.65 3.97
C PHE A 20 2.25 5.81 2.90
N ILE A 21 1.88 6.45 1.80
CA ILE A 21 2.73 6.76 0.66
C ILE A 21 2.61 8.26 0.39
N GLY A 22 3.62 9.01 0.79
CA GLY A 22 3.70 10.43 0.46
C GLY A 22 3.93 10.67 -1.04
N VAL A 23 3.51 11.82 -1.56
CA VAL A 23 3.70 12.24 -2.97
C VAL A 23 5.12 11.93 -3.49
N SER A 24 6.14 12.25 -2.68
CA SER A 24 7.56 12.14 -3.05
C SER A 24 8.17 10.73 -2.91
N GLU A 25 7.39 9.75 -2.44
CA GLU A 25 7.88 8.40 -2.11
C GLU A 25 7.51 7.34 -3.15
N GLY A 26 6.63 7.65 -4.11
CA GLY A 26 6.07 6.65 -5.03
C GLY A 26 5.73 7.11 -6.46
N GLY A 27 5.99 8.37 -6.81
CA GLY A 27 5.58 8.91 -8.10
C GLY A 27 4.05 9.08 -8.23
N LEU A 28 3.38 9.32 -7.10
CA LEU A 28 1.95 9.63 -7.04
C LEU A 28 1.79 11.14 -6.92
N ASP A 29 0.80 11.72 -7.60
CA ASP A 29 0.54 13.17 -7.57
C ASP A 29 -0.05 13.66 -6.24
N LYS A 30 -0.50 12.74 -5.37
CA LYS A 30 -1.19 13.04 -4.10
C LYS A 30 -0.81 12.03 -3.03
N ASP A 31 -0.85 12.48 -1.77
CA ASP A 31 -0.66 11.62 -0.62
C ASP A 31 -1.71 10.51 -0.64
N SER A 32 -1.23 9.29 -0.45
CA SER A 32 -2.01 8.09 -0.70
C SER A 32 -1.76 7.04 0.37
N VAL A 33 -2.68 6.11 0.53
CA VAL A 33 -2.52 4.95 1.41
C VAL A 33 -2.70 3.67 0.60
N ALA A 34 -1.77 2.74 0.75
CA ALA A 34 -1.88 1.39 0.24
C ALA A 34 -2.67 0.51 1.23
N LEU A 35 -3.81 -0.01 0.78
CA LEU A 35 -4.69 -0.90 1.54
C LEU A 35 -4.32 -2.36 1.27
N LEU A 36 -3.57 -2.98 2.18
CA LEU A 36 -3.09 -4.37 2.01
C LEU A 36 -4.08 -5.41 2.54
N ASN A 37 -5.20 -4.99 3.12
CA ASN A 37 -6.36 -5.83 3.38
C ASN A 37 -7.19 -6.12 2.11
N GLN A 38 -6.92 -5.42 0.99
CA GLN A 38 -7.67 -5.56 -0.27
C GLN A 38 -6.81 -6.08 -1.42
N ILE A 39 -5.86 -6.98 -1.15
CA ILE A 39 -5.00 -7.56 -2.20
C ILE A 39 -5.84 -8.42 -3.14
N ARG A 40 -5.81 -8.10 -4.44
CA ARG A 40 -6.47 -8.87 -5.50
C ARG A 40 -5.50 -9.28 -6.60
N THR A 41 -5.66 -10.48 -7.13
CA THR A 41 -4.99 -10.92 -8.36
C THR A 41 -5.69 -10.29 -9.56
N ILE A 42 -4.94 -9.70 -10.48
CA ILE A 42 -5.46 -9.08 -11.70
C ILE A 42 -4.72 -9.62 -12.92
N ASP A 43 -5.40 -9.64 -14.06
CA ASP A 43 -4.78 -9.94 -15.35
C ASP A 43 -3.87 -8.79 -15.82
N LYS A 44 -2.80 -9.11 -16.56
CA LYS A 44 -1.84 -8.11 -17.07
C LYS A 44 -2.48 -7.09 -18.03
N GLY A 45 -3.52 -7.47 -18.77
CA GLY A 45 -4.28 -6.57 -19.65
C GLY A 45 -5.06 -5.47 -18.93
N ARG A 46 -5.22 -5.56 -17.60
CA ARG A 46 -5.83 -4.49 -16.79
C ARG A 46 -4.85 -3.38 -16.40
N LEU A 47 -3.55 -3.56 -16.66
CA LEU A 47 -2.54 -2.53 -16.38
C LEU A 47 -2.54 -1.48 -17.50
N VAL A 48 -2.97 -0.26 -17.17
CA VAL A 48 -3.09 0.83 -18.15
C VAL A 48 -1.76 1.56 -18.36
N LYS A 49 -1.10 1.98 -17.27
CA LYS A 49 0.16 2.72 -17.30
C LYS A 49 0.96 2.54 -16.01
N LYS A 50 2.28 2.70 -16.09
CA LYS A 50 3.17 2.77 -14.93
C LYS A 50 3.11 4.18 -14.33
N LEU A 51 2.71 4.30 -13.07
CA LEU A 51 2.65 5.59 -12.37
C LEU A 51 4.01 5.99 -11.79
N GLY A 52 4.76 5.03 -11.24
CA GLY A 52 6.03 5.32 -10.59
C GLY A 52 6.71 4.07 -10.06
N VAL A 53 7.65 4.27 -9.13
CA VAL A 53 8.34 3.22 -8.38
C VAL A 53 8.36 3.66 -6.92
N LEU A 54 7.96 2.77 -6.02
CA LEU A 54 8.03 3.01 -4.59
C LEU A 54 9.47 2.88 -4.11
N LYS A 55 9.89 3.75 -3.19
CA LYS A 55 11.20 3.63 -2.53
C LYS A 55 11.28 2.35 -1.71
N ASP A 56 12.48 1.78 -1.59
CA ASP A 56 12.71 0.53 -0.86
C ASP A 56 12.19 0.58 0.59
N LYS A 57 12.31 1.74 1.25
CA LYS A 57 11.80 1.95 2.62
C LYS A 57 10.28 1.74 2.73
N ILE A 58 9.52 2.13 1.70
CA ILE A 58 8.07 1.92 1.65
C ILE A 58 7.76 0.47 1.31
N MET A 59 8.52 -0.14 0.39
CA MET A 59 8.36 -1.56 0.07
C MET A 59 8.56 -2.46 1.30
N VAL A 60 9.53 -2.17 2.17
CA VAL A 60 9.73 -2.89 3.43
C VAL A 60 8.51 -2.77 4.36
N GLN A 61 7.84 -1.61 4.39
CA GLN A 61 6.60 -1.43 5.16
C GLN A 61 5.44 -2.22 4.55
N ILE A 62 5.35 -2.23 3.22
CA ILE A 62 4.36 -3.03 2.48
C ILE A 62 4.54 -4.51 2.80
N ASP A 63 5.76 -5.04 2.78
CA ASP A 63 6.03 -6.45 3.07
C ASP A 63 5.58 -6.83 4.49
N LYS A 64 5.86 -5.97 5.49
CA LYS A 64 5.39 -6.17 6.87
C LYS A 64 3.87 -6.17 6.98
N ALA A 65 3.22 -5.21 6.34
CA ALA A 65 1.77 -5.11 6.38
C ALA A 65 1.09 -6.25 5.60
N ILE A 66 1.72 -6.79 4.54
CA ILE A 66 1.30 -8.03 3.87
C ILE A 66 1.39 -9.22 4.84
N GLN A 67 2.50 -9.38 5.56
CA GLN A 67 2.64 -10.46 6.55
C GLN A 67 1.52 -10.39 7.60
N ILE A 68 1.17 -9.19 8.07
CA ILE A 68 0.07 -8.98 9.01
C ILE A 68 -1.28 -9.33 8.36
N SER A 69 -1.55 -8.88 7.13
CA SER A 69 -2.80 -9.20 6.40
C SER A 69 -3.02 -10.70 6.20
N PHE A 70 -1.95 -11.46 6.00
CA PHE A 70 -2.01 -12.92 5.82
C PHE A 70 -1.86 -13.72 7.11
N GLY A 71 -1.70 -13.06 8.27
CA GLY A 71 -1.55 -13.73 9.57
C GLY A 71 -0.17 -14.35 9.84
N PHE A 72 0.85 -13.97 9.06
CA PHE A 72 2.25 -14.35 9.25
C PHE A 72 3.03 -13.36 10.17
N GLY A 73 2.33 -12.38 10.74
CA GLY A 73 2.87 -11.49 11.77
C GLY A 73 2.99 -12.24 13.10
N ASP A 74 4.12 -12.92 13.27
CA ASP A 74 4.41 -13.80 14.41
C ASP A 74 4.20 -13.11 15.77
N LYS A 75 3.25 -13.64 16.54
CA LYS A 75 3.40 -13.87 17.97
C LYS A 75 2.91 -15.28 18.27
N ILE A 76 3.86 -16.13 18.63
CA ILE A 76 3.80 -17.25 19.60
C ILE A 76 2.52 -17.28 20.44
#